data_AF-A0A6J5WVS3-F1
#
_entry.id   AF-A0A6J5WVS3-F1
#
_cell.length_a   1.000
_cell.length_b   1.000
_cell.length_c   1.000
_cell.angle_alpha   90.00
_cell.angle_beta   90.00
_cell.angle_gamma   90.00
#
_symmetry.space_group_name_H-M   'P 1'
#
loop_
_entity.id
_entity.type
_entity.pdbx_description
1 polymer ?
#
loop_
_entity_poly.entity_id
_entity_poly.type
_entity_poly.pdbx_seq_one_letter_code
_entity_poly.pdbx_strand_id
1 'polypeptide(L)'
;MLPTTSDVLQVLANTISRQDSYGMGFDNKTTTYKIVRISYHHKYKKGQLSELTAEVLVLGTSSWRELPVVPPCYVISKSASTHGDMHWLVNGDTKD
;
A
#
# COMPACT_ATOMS: atom_id res chain seq x y z
N MET A 1 20.56 -24.15 21.88
CA MET A 1 21.34 -23.83 20.66
C MET A 1 21.08 -22.37 20.31
N LEU A 2 22.13 -21.58 20.11
CA LEU A 2 22.01 -20.21 19.61
C LEU A 2 21.89 -20.25 18.08
N PRO A 3 21.04 -19.40 17.46
CA PRO A 3 20.92 -19.35 16.01
C PRO A 3 22.26 -18.96 15.39
N THR A 4 22.62 -19.60 14.28
CA THR A 4 23.87 -19.33 13.57
C THR A 4 23.75 -18.03 12.77
N THR A 5 24.86 -17.33 12.56
CA THR A 5 24.89 -16.07 11.79
C THR A 5 24.31 -16.23 10.38
N SER A 6 24.39 -17.43 9.78
CA SER A 6 23.77 -17.74 8.49
C SER A 6 22.24 -17.72 8.54
N ASP A 7 21.63 -18.19 9.63
CA ASP A 7 20.18 -18.18 9.82
C ASP A 7 19.66 -16.75 9.91
N VAL A 8 20.37 -15.89 10.64
CA VAL A 8 20.04 -14.45 10.75
C VAL A 8 20.13 -13.76 9.39
N LEU A 9 21.14 -14.08 8.58
CA LEU A 9 21.30 -13.51 7.24
C LEU A 9 20.23 -14.00 6.25
N GLN A 10 19.81 -15.27 6.32
CA GLN A 10 18.71 -15.78 5.50
C GLN A 10 17.34 -15.21 5.90
N VAL A 11 17.12 -15.00 7.20
CA VAL A 11 15.92 -14.32 7.70
C VAL A 11 15.86 -12.87 7.19
N LEU A 12 16.98 -12.14 7.24
CA LEU A 12 17.07 -10.78 6.68
C LEU A 12 16.86 -10.76 5.16
N ALA A 13 17.39 -11.74 4.42
CA ALA A 13 17.20 -11.88 2.97
C ALA A 13 15.77 -12.26 2.54
N ASN A 14 14.92 -12.69 3.47
CA ASN A 14 13.51 -13.04 3.24
C ASN A 14 12.54 -12.00 3.83
N THR A 15 13.04 -10.86 4.31
CA THR A 15 12.20 -9.85 4.97
C THR A 15 11.22 -9.25 3.97
N ILE A 16 9.95 -9.62 4.04
CA ILE A 16 8.90 -8.91 3.32
C ILE A 16 8.69 -7.59 4.07
N SER A 17 9.12 -6.46 3.51
CA SER A 17 8.72 -5.16 4.05
C SER A 17 7.38 -4.79 3.44
N ARG A 18 6.41 -4.50 4.31
CA ARG A 18 5.08 -4.02 3.95
C ARG A 18 5.00 -2.55 4.29
N GLN A 19 4.63 -1.74 3.32
CA GLN A 19 4.31 -0.33 3.53
C GLN A 19 2.87 -0.07 3.14
N ASP A 20 2.11 0.49 4.06
CA ASP A 20 0.71 0.82 3.82
C ASP A 20 0.54 2.34 3.73
N SER A 21 -0.23 2.79 2.75
CA SER A 21 -0.74 4.16 2.66
C SER A 21 -2.24 4.15 2.80
N TYR A 22 -2.77 5.11 3.54
CA TYR A 22 -4.20 5.23 3.81
C TYR A 22 -4.74 6.56 3.30
N GLY A 23 -6.00 6.53 2.87
CA GLY A 23 -6.77 7.75 2.67
C GLY A 23 -8.24 7.54 3.00
N MET A 24 -8.92 8.62 3.36
CA MET A 24 -10.34 8.59 3.69
C MET A 24 -11.08 9.61 2.85
N GLY A 25 -12.29 9.27 2.44
CA GLY A 25 -13.16 10.15 1.67
C GLY A 25 -14.62 9.80 1.86
N PHE A 26 -15.49 10.66 1.32
CA PHE A 26 -16.93 10.45 1.32
C PHE A 26 -17.40 10.09 -0.10
N ASP A 27 -18.12 8.97 -0.22
CA ASP A 27 -18.73 8.56 -1.47
C ASP A 27 -20.17 9.07 -1.55
N ASN A 28 -20.39 10.14 -2.30
CA ASN A 28 -21.71 10.73 -2.53
C ASN A 28 -22.72 9.75 -3.15
N LYS A 29 -22.28 8.72 -3.90
CA LYS A 29 -23.21 7.77 -4.54
C LYS A 29 -23.86 6.84 -3.53
N THR A 30 -23.09 6.43 -2.51
CA THR A 30 -23.56 5.53 -1.46
C THR A 30 -23.83 6.24 -0.14
N THR A 31 -23.56 7.55 -0.05
CA THR A 31 -23.67 8.36 1.16
C THR A 31 -22.90 7.75 2.34
N THR A 32 -21.69 7.24 2.07
CA THR A 32 -20.86 6.57 3.07
C THR A 32 -19.44 7.09 3.07
N TYR A 33 -18.84 7.14 4.26
CA TYR A 33 -17.41 7.34 4.38
C TYR A 33 -16.67 6.04 4.07
N LYS A 34 -15.53 6.15 3.41
CA LYS A 34 -14.69 5.02 3.00
C LYS A 34 -13.24 5.31 3.34
N ILE A 35 -12.53 4.28 3.76
CA ILE A 35 -11.08 4.29 3.95
C ILE A 35 -10.49 3.41 2.85
N VAL A 36 -9.56 3.95 2.09
CA VAL A 36 -8.75 3.21 1.11
C VAL A 36 -7.40 2.89 1.74
N ARG A 37 -6.95 1.64 1.57
CA ARG A 37 -5.60 1.18 1.90
C ARG A 37 -4.90 0.76 0.63
N ILE A 38 -3.69 1.27 0.42
CA ILE A 38 -2.77 0.80 -0.61
C ILE A 38 -1.61 0.10 0.10
N SER A 39 -1.43 -1.21 -0.14
CA SER A 39 -0.34 -1.98 0.46
C SER A 39 0.74 -2.28 -0.59
N TYR A 40 1.98 -2.02 -0.22
CA TYR A 40 3.17 -2.33 -1.00
C TYR A 40 3.90 -3.51 -0.36
N HIS A 41 4.08 -4.59 -1.11
CA HIS A 41 4.80 -5.77 -0.66
C HIS A 41 6.14 -5.87 -1.39
N HIS A 42 7.22 -5.43 -0.72
CA HIS A 42 8.57 -5.56 -1.26
C HIS A 42 9.06 -6.99 -1.06
N LYS A 43 9.30 -7.71 -2.16
CA LYS A 43 9.98 -9.01 -2.16
C LYS A 43 11.44 -8.77 -2.53
N TYR A 44 12.35 -8.80 -1.55
CA TYR A 44 13.80 -8.53 -1.77
C TYR A 44 14.53 -9.63 -2.58
N LYS A 45 13.82 -10.60 -3.18
CA LYS A 45 14.44 -11.61 -4.03
C LYS A 45 14.32 -11.25 -5.50
N LYS A 46 15.50 -11.05 -6.13
CA LYS A 46 15.75 -11.17 -7.58
C LYS A 46 14.93 -10.23 -8.48
N GLY A 47 14.87 -8.93 -8.14
CA GLY A 47 14.42 -7.91 -9.08
C GLY A 47 12.98 -8.07 -9.58
N GLN A 48 12.13 -8.74 -8.80
CA GLN A 48 10.74 -9.03 -9.17
C GLN A 48 9.77 -8.03 -8.56
N LEU A 49 8.70 -7.77 -9.32
CA LEU A 49 7.67 -6.76 -9.13
C LEU A 49 7.21 -6.65 -7.66
N SER A 50 7.27 -5.45 -7.10
CA SER A 50 6.60 -5.16 -5.82
C SER A 50 5.10 -5.33 -6.04
N GLU A 51 4.47 -6.19 -5.24
CA GLU A 51 3.03 -6.44 -5.36
C GLU A 51 2.27 -5.29 -4.70
N LEU A 52 1.30 -4.74 -5.43
CA LEU A 52 0.54 -3.56 -5.02
C LEU A 52 -0.93 -3.96 -4.93
N THR A 53 -1.51 -3.82 -3.75
CA THR A 53 -2.92 -4.10 -3.52
C THR A 53 -3.65 -2.84 -3.08
N ALA A 54 -4.91 -2.72 -3.50
CA ALA A 54 -5.78 -1.63 -3.11
C ALA A 54 -7.05 -2.22 -2.49
N GLU A 55 -7.43 -1.74 -1.32
CA GLU A 55 -8.59 -2.21 -0.59
C GLU A 55 -9.40 -1.03 -0.06
N VAL A 56 -10.70 -1.26 0.13
CA VAL A 56 -11.62 -0.28 0.70
C VAL A 56 -12.36 -0.87 1.90
N LEU A 57 -12.43 -0.08 2.98
CA LEU A 57 -13.29 -0.29 4.12
C LEU A 57 -14.41 0.76 4.07
N VAL A 58 -15.66 0.31 4.09
CA VAL A 58 -16.81 1.20 4.27
C VAL A 58 -16.99 1.43 5.77
N LEU A 59 -17.03 2.69 6.21
CA LEU A 59 -17.19 2.98 7.64
C LEU A 59 -18.51 2.39 8.15
N GLY A 60 -18.45 1.70 9.30
CA GLY A 60 -19.58 0.96 9.86
C GLY A 60 -19.66 -0.51 9.43
N THR A 61 -18.79 -0.98 8.52
CA THR A 61 -18.61 -2.41 8.25
C THR A 61 -17.37 -2.96 8.97
N SER A 62 -17.14 -4.27 8.88
CA SER A 62 -16.06 -4.97 9.61
C SER A 62 -14.98 -5.59 8.71
N SER A 63 -15.07 -5.42 7.39
CA SER A 63 -14.16 -6.08 6.45
C SER A 63 -13.67 -5.14 5.34
N TRP A 64 -12.41 -5.34 4.99
CA TRP A 64 -11.78 -4.73 3.81
C TRP A 64 -12.18 -5.51 2.57
N ARG A 65 -12.46 -4.79 1.48
CA ARG A 65 -12.75 -5.36 0.16
C ARG A 65 -11.68 -4.92 -0.82
N GLU A 66 -11.08 -5.88 -1.52
CA GLU A 66 -10.14 -5.59 -2.60
C GLU A 66 -10.79 -4.82 -3.75
N LEU A 67 -10.06 -3.85 -4.29
CA LEU A 67 -10.44 -3.06 -5.44
C LEU A 67 -9.80 -3.65 -6.70
N PRO A 68 -10.55 -3.71 -7.82
CA PRO A 68 -10.03 -4.28 -9.07
C PRO A 68 -8.97 -3.40 -9.74
N VAL A 69 -8.87 -2.14 -9.33
CA VAL A 69 -7.92 -1.17 -9.89
C VAL A 69 -6.99 -0.72 -8.78
N VAL A 70 -5.70 -0.88 -9.04
CA VAL A 70 -4.64 -0.44 -8.17
C VAL A 70 -3.95 0.80 -8.79
N PRO A 71 -3.41 1.72 -7.98
CA PRO A 71 -2.64 2.85 -8.49
C PRO A 71 -1.51 2.40 -9.43
N PRO A 72 -1.27 3.11 -10.55
CA PRO A 72 -0.27 2.70 -11.54
C PRO A 72 1.17 2.92 -11.07
N CYS A 73 1.37 3.63 -9.95
CA CYS A 73 2.69 4.05 -9.48
C CYS A 73 2.79 4.00 -7.95
N TYR A 74 4.03 4.11 -7.47
CA TYR A 74 4.34 4.09 -6.06
C TYR A 74 3.93 5.40 -5.39
N VAL A 75 3.04 5.30 -4.40
CA VAL A 75 2.62 6.39 -3.53
C VAL A 75 3.71 6.58 -2.48
N ILE A 76 4.31 7.76 -2.51
CA ILE A 76 5.20 8.22 -1.45
C ILE A 76 4.32 8.52 -0.24
N SER A 77 4.81 8.27 0.98
CA SER A 77 4.08 8.48 2.25
C SER A 77 3.63 9.92 2.53
N LYS A 78 3.78 10.83 1.56
CA LYS A 78 3.31 12.22 1.62
C LYS A 78 1.95 12.33 0.94
N SER A 79 0.99 12.88 1.65
CA SER A 79 -0.34 13.22 1.14
C SER A 79 -0.69 14.66 1.48
N ALA A 80 -1.64 15.22 0.72
CA ALA A 80 -2.25 16.50 0.98
C ALA A 80 -3.76 16.41 0.72
N SER A 81 -4.55 17.13 1.51
CA SER A 81 -5.99 17.24 1.31
C SER A 81 -6.35 18.64 0.83
N THR A 82 -7.12 18.74 -0.24
CA THR A 82 -7.61 20.02 -0.76
C THR A 82 -8.97 19.83 -1.41
N HIS A 83 -9.88 20.80 -1.26
CA HIS A 83 -11.23 20.75 -1.81
C HIS A 83 -12.06 19.49 -1.48
N GLY A 84 -11.75 18.81 -0.37
CA GLY A 84 -12.44 17.57 0.04
C GLY A 84 -11.83 16.28 -0.54
N ASP A 85 -10.82 16.39 -1.40
CA ASP A 85 -10.12 15.26 -2.00
C ASP A 85 -8.75 15.05 -1.35
N MET A 86 -8.33 13.78 -1.27
CA MET A 86 -6.98 13.40 -0.85
C MET A 86 -6.11 13.16 -2.07
N HIS A 87 -4.97 13.84 -2.12
CA HIS A 87 -3.95 13.69 -3.14
C HIS A 87 -2.72 13.04 -2.54
N TRP A 88 -2.19 12.03 -3.22
CA TRP A 88 -0.95 11.39 -2.84
C TRP A 88 0.18 11.81 -3.76
N LEU A 89 1.35 12.09 -3.18
CA LEU A 89 2.54 12.27 -3.98
C LEU A 89 2.97 10.91 -4.52
N VAL A 90 3.20 10.83 -5.82
CA VAL A 90 3.64 9.61 -6.49
C VAL A 90 5.03 9.78 -7.05
N ASN A 91 5.83 8.71 -7.04
CA ASN A 91 7.09 8.68 -7.78
C ASN A 91 6.76 8.40 -9.24
N GLY A 92 7.17 9.29 -10.15
CA GLY A 92 6.97 9.06 -11.58
C GLY A 92 7.81 7.89 -12.07
N ASP A 93 7.35 7.20 -13.12
CA ASP A 93 8.23 6.34 -13.91
C ASP A 93 9.28 7.25 -14.54
N THR A 94 10.57 7.07 -14.21
CA THR A 94 11.64 7.59 -15.07
C THR A 94 11.60 6.79 -16.37
N LYS A 95 10.77 7.24 -17.32
CA LYS A 95 10.92 6.89 -18.72
C LYS A 95 11.86 7.91 -19.35
N ASP A 96 13.15 7.62 -19.25
CA ASP A 96 14.17 8.07 -20.19
C ASP A 96 14.57 6.87 -21.06
#